data_AF-A0AA36FV79-F1
#
_entry.id   AF-A0AA36FV79-F1
#
_cell.length_a   1.000
_cell.length_b   1.000
_cell.length_c   1.000
_cell.angle_alpha   90.00
_cell.angle_beta   90.00
_cell.angle_gamma   90.00
#
_symmetry.space_group_name_H-M   'P 1'
#
loop_
_entity.id
_entity.type
_entity.pdbx_description
1 polymer ?
#
loop_
_entity_poly.entity_id
_entity_poly.type
_entity_poly.pdbx_seq_one_letter_code
_entity_poly.pdbx_strand_id
1 'polypeptide(L)'
;MSRSSSSACELPAVAAHLPKKVQLRIIAIWQKRDPHASCEEQKRKTRLILLNLPAHLRAQLQPPPFRCEMPHFVHRLEQHVQTEIQKIWVGYHDGQPCFEQVDRQLAVLQANEISLGSFRYPPAKAFDRLELLQKFRRASVA
;
A
#
# COMPACT_ATOMS: atom_id res chain seq x y z
N MET A 1 3.70 9.54 -19.42
CA MET A 1 3.97 10.55 -18.37
C MET A 1 3.75 9.84 -17.05
N SER A 2 4.71 9.55 -16.17
CA SER A 2 6.09 10.02 -15.99
C SER A 2 6.93 8.83 -15.53
N ARG A 3 8.00 8.49 -16.27
CA ARG A 3 9.02 7.52 -15.82
C ARG A 3 9.95 8.28 -14.88
N SER A 4 9.79 8.12 -13.57
CA SER A 4 10.67 8.74 -12.60
C SER A 4 12.11 8.24 -12.80
N SER A 5 12.93 9.13 -13.33
CA SER A 5 14.38 9.11 -13.28
C SER A 5 14.83 9.15 -11.82
N SER A 6 15.46 8.08 -11.34
CA SER A 6 16.42 8.18 -10.25
C SER A 6 17.69 7.41 -10.64
N SER A 7 18.67 8.18 -11.11
CA SER A 7 20.05 7.79 -11.39
C SER A 7 20.89 7.68 -10.11
N ALA A 8 20.28 7.36 -8.96
CA ALA A 8 20.98 7.09 -7.72
C ALA A 8 20.82 5.60 -7.40
N CYS A 9 21.93 4.88 -7.53
CA CYS A 9 22.00 3.46 -7.20
C CYS A 9 22.05 3.30 -5.69
N GLU A 10 20.88 3.39 -5.05
CA GLU A 10 20.70 3.32 -3.61
C GLU A 10 19.90 2.09 -3.18
N LEU A 11 20.11 1.68 -1.94
CA LEU A 11 19.35 0.61 -1.31
C LEU A 11 17.85 0.97 -1.34
N PRO A 12 16.97 0.09 -1.84
CA PRO A 12 15.56 0.45 -1.97
C PRO A 12 14.91 0.59 -0.58
N ALA A 13 14.15 1.68 -0.39
CA ALA A 13 13.48 2.01 0.88
C ALA A 13 12.62 0.86 1.44
N VAL A 14 12.06 0.04 0.55
CA VAL A 14 11.28 -1.16 0.90
C VAL A 14 12.05 -2.14 1.80
N ALA A 15 13.39 -2.16 1.72
CA ALA A 15 14.22 -3.06 2.50
C ALA A 15 14.11 -2.82 4.01
N ALA A 16 13.77 -1.59 4.44
CA ALA A 16 13.60 -1.22 5.84
C ALA A 16 12.38 -1.89 6.49
N HIS A 17 11.37 -2.24 5.70
CA HIS A 17 10.10 -2.81 6.18
C HIS A 17 10.08 -4.35 6.11
N LEU A 18 11.18 -4.97 5.69
CA LEU A 18 11.27 -6.43 5.54
C LEU A 18 11.77 -7.10 6.82
N PRO A 19 11.43 -8.37 7.05
CA PRO A 19 12.01 -9.14 8.15
C PRO A 19 13.55 -9.11 8.10
N LYS A 20 14.20 -9.01 9.27
CA LYS A 20 15.66 -8.86 9.40
C LYS A 20 16.47 -9.80 8.50
N LYS A 21 16.06 -11.08 8.39
CA LYS A 21 16.72 -12.08 7.52
C LYS A 21 16.70 -11.69 6.04
N VAL A 22 15.61 -11.12 5.55
CA VAL A 22 15.46 -10.67 4.16
C VAL A 22 16.21 -9.35 3.96
N GLN A 23 16.09 -8.43 4.91
CA GLN A 23 16.79 -7.15 4.89
C GLN A 23 18.31 -7.35 4.79
N LEU A 24 18.89 -8.24 5.61
CA LEU A 24 20.32 -8.56 5.57
C LEU A 24 20.75 -9.15 4.22
N ARG A 25 19.92 -10.00 3.60
CA ARG A 25 20.20 -10.55 2.26
C ARG A 25 20.23 -9.47 1.20
N ILE A 26 19.32 -8.48 1.29
CA ILE A 26 19.30 -7.35 0.37
C ILE A 26 20.52 -6.46 0.63
N ILE A 27 20.81 -6.09 1.88
CA ILE A 27 22.00 -5.29 2.23
C ILE A 27 23.28 -5.95 1.70
N ALA A 28 23.44 -7.26 1.85
CA ALA A 28 24.60 -7.99 1.34
C ALA A 28 24.76 -7.93 -0.19
N ILE A 29 23.67 -7.82 -0.95
CA ILE A 29 23.71 -7.63 -2.41
C ILE A 29 24.25 -6.23 -2.75
N TRP A 30 23.82 -5.23 -1.99
CA TRP A 30 24.19 -3.83 -2.23
C TRP A 30 25.57 -3.46 -1.67
N GLN A 31 26.04 -4.15 -0.62
CA GLN A 31 27.41 -4.00 -0.10
C GLN A 31 28.49 -4.57 -1.04
N LYS A 32 28.16 -5.57 -1.85
CA LYS A 32 29.08 -6.17 -2.85
C LYS A 32 29.20 -5.36 -4.14
N ARG A 33 28.70 -4.14 -4.16
CA ARG A 33 28.63 -3.30 -5.35
C ARG A 33 29.96 -2.57 -5.58
N ASP A 34 30.40 -2.56 -6.83
CA ASP A 34 31.44 -1.66 -7.31
C ASP A 34 30.86 -0.24 -7.49
N PRO A 35 31.46 0.81 -6.88
CA PRO A 35 31.01 2.19 -7.01
C PRO A 35 30.90 2.68 -8.45
N HIS A 36 31.73 2.16 -9.35
CA HIS A 36 31.83 2.60 -10.74
C HIS A 36 30.97 1.78 -11.71
N ALA A 37 30.38 0.67 -11.26
CA ALA A 37 29.55 -0.20 -12.10
C ALA A 37 28.06 0.15 -12.04
N SER A 38 27.33 -0.28 -13.09
CA SER A 38 25.88 -0.16 -13.17
C SER A 38 25.20 -1.04 -12.11
N CYS A 39 24.20 -0.48 -11.41
CA CYS A 39 23.51 -1.19 -10.33
C CYS A 39 22.37 -2.11 -10.80
N GLU A 40 22.28 -2.38 -12.10
CA GLU A 40 21.19 -3.19 -12.68
C GLU A 40 21.23 -4.62 -12.17
N GLU A 41 22.41 -5.16 -11.89
CA GLU A 41 22.54 -6.49 -11.31
C GLU A 41 22.00 -6.55 -9.87
N GLN A 42 22.29 -5.53 -9.06
CA GLN A 42 21.81 -5.41 -7.68
C GLN A 42 20.29 -5.20 -7.66
N LYS A 43 19.76 -4.38 -8.58
CA LYS A 43 18.32 -4.21 -8.78
C LYS A 43 17.66 -5.53 -9.18
N ARG A 44 18.24 -6.28 -10.13
CA ARG A 44 17.73 -7.58 -10.59
C ARG A 44 17.71 -8.60 -9.45
N LYS A 45 18.82 -8.76 -8.71
CA LYS A 45 18.93 -9.67 -7.57
C LYS A 45 17.96 -9.30 -6.45
N THR A 46 17.83 -8.01 -6.15
CA THR A 46 16.87 -7.52 -5.15
C THR A 46 15.43 -7.79 -5.57
N ARG A 47 15.09 -7.52 -6.84
CA ARG A 47 13.77 -7.81 -7.40
C ARG A 47 13.43 -9.30 -7.31
N LEU A 48 14.38 -10.19 -7.58
CA LEU A 48 14.17 -11.64 -7.43
C LEU A 48 13.85 -12.03 -5.98
N ILE A 49 14.52 -11.43 -4.98
CA ILE A 49 14.20 -11.68 -3.57
C ILE A 49 12.78 -11.23 -3.26
N LEU A 50 12.40 -10.01 -3.66
CA LEU A 50 11.08 -9.45 -3.39
C LEU A 50 9.95 -10.26 -4.06
N LEU A 51 10.17 -10.77 -5.27
CA LEU A 51 9.20 -11.60 -5.99
C LEU A 51 8.98 -12.96 -5.33
N ASN A 52 10.02 -13.54 -4.71
CA ASN A 52 9.98 -14.85 -4.05
C ASN A 52 9.63 -14.77 -2.56
N LEU A 53 9.14 -13.63 -2.08
CA LEU A 53 8.65 -13.53 -0.71
C LEU A 53 7.35 -14.33 -0.50
N PRO A 54 7.14 -14.91 0.68
CA PRO A 54 5.86 -15.47 1.08
C PRO A 54 4.69 -14.50 0.84
N ALA A 55 3.52 -15.05 0.49
CA ALA A 55 2.35 -14.25 0.11
C ALA A 55 1.96 -13.19 1.16
N HIS A 56 2.03 -13.52 2.45
CA HIS A 56 1.74 -12.58 3.54
C HIS A 56 2.73 -11.40 3.62
N LEU A 57 4.02 -11.64 3.35
CA LEU A 57 5.02 -10.58 3.30
C LEU A 57 4.89 -9.74 2.03
N ARG A 58 4.58 -10.35 0.88
CA ARG A 58 4.30 -9.59 -0.35
C ARG A 58 3.08 -8.69 -0.21
N ALA A 59 2.04 -9.14 0.48
CA ALA A 59 0.83 -8.36 0.70
C ALA A 59 1.12 -7.08 1.50
N GLN A 60 2.08 -7.11 2.42
CA GLN A 60 2.54 -5.91 3.17
C GLN A 60 3.33 -4.92 2.30
N LEU A 61 3.98 -5.40 1.23
CA LEU A 61 4.74 -4.57 0.30
C LEU A 61 3.89 -3.98 -0.82
N GLN A 62 2.74 -4.59 -1.11
CA GLN A 62 1.84 -4.04 -2.09
C GLN A 62 1.17 -2.81 -1.49
N PRO A 63 1.14 -1.67 -2.21
CA PRO A 63 0.28 -0.58 -1.79
C PRO A 63 -1.14 -1.15 -1.65
N PRO A 64 -1.90 -0.72 -0.63
CA PRO A 64 -3.26 -1.20 -0.46
C PRO A 64 -4.01 -1.05 -1.80
N PRO A 65 -4.82 -2.05 -2.19
CA PRO A 65 -5.49 -2.07 -3.49
C PRO A 65 -6.44 -0.87 -3.69
N PHE A 66 -6.74 -0.15 -2.62
CA PHE A 66 -7.55 1.04 -2.60
C PHE A 66 -6.73 2.22 -2.09
N ARG A 67 -6.87 3.36 -2.77
CA ARG A 67 -6.42 4.64 -2.23
C ARG A 67 -7.20 4.90 -0.96
N CYS A 68 -6.52 5.31 0.09
CA CYS A 68 -7.21 5.65 1.31
C CYS A 68 -7.96 6.95 1.09
N GLU A 69 -9.26 6.91 1.33
CA GLU A 69 -10.18 8.03 1.20
C GLU A 69 -11.17 7.95 2.36
N MET A 70 -11.81 9.07 2.69
CA MET A 70 -12.94 9.10 3.62
C MET A 70 -13.94 8.01 3.21
N PRO A 71 -14.38 7.13 4.12
CA PRO A 71 -15.26 6.04 3.75
C PRO A 71 -16.60 6.54 3.22
N HIS A 72 -17.04 5.99 2.09
CA HIS A 72 -18.31 6.38 1.45
C HIS A 72 -19.52 6.19 2.37
N PHE A 73 -19.48 5.25 3.30
CA PHE A 73 -20.61 4.92 4.18
C PHE A 73 -20.78 5.88 5.37
N VAL A 74 -19.86 6.83 5.58
CA VAL A 74 -19.91 7.72 6.76
C VAL A 74 -21.28 8.41 6.89
N HIS A 75 -21.90 8.82 5.78
CA HIS A 75 -23.23 9.45 5.78
C HIS A 75 -24.37 8.58 6.35
N ARG A 76 -24.17 7.28 6.51
CA ARG A 76 -25.18 6.32 7.03
C ARG A 76 -25.07 6.07 8.53
N LEU A 77 -24.01 6.56 9.17
CA LEU A 77 -23.77 6.34 10.60
C LEU A 77 -24.55 7.36 11.43
N GLU A 78 -24.63 7.15 12.74
CA GLU A 78 -25.19 8.16 13.65
C GLU A 78 -24.33 9.42 13.67
N GLN A 79 -24.97 10.58 13.87
CA GLN A 79 -24.36 11.90 13.68
C GLN A 79 -23.07 12.10 14.50
N HIS A 80 -22.99 11.55 15.72
CA HIS A 80 -21.78 11.64 16.54
C HIS A 80 -20.63 10.82 15.92
N VAL A 81 -20.90 9.59 15.48
CA VAL A 81 -19.93 8.72 14.80
C VAL A 81 -19.45 9.36 13.49
N GLN A 82 -20.36 9.98 12.73
CA GLN A 82 -19.99 10.71 11.52
C GLN A 82 -18.96 11.80 11.82
N THR A 83 -19.22 12.59 12.86
CA THR A 83 -18.37 13.71 13.26
C THR A 83 -16.99 13.24 13.72
N GLU A 84 -16.92 12.13 14.46
CA GLU A 84 -15.65 11.54 14.90
C GLU A 84 -14.81 11.02 13.74
N ILE A 85 -15.44 10.29 12.80
CA ILE A 85 -14.74 9.80 11.62
C ILE A 85 -14.28 10.96 10.73
N GLN A 86 -15.13 11.97 10.51
CA GLN A 86 -14.72 13.15 9.75
C GLN A 86 -13.49 13.82 10.36
N LYS A 87 -13.44 13.99 11.69
CA LYS A 87 -12.26 14.56 12.37
C LYS A 87 -10.97 13.75 12.14
N ILE A 88 -11.06 12.43 12.02
CA ILE A 88 -9.90 11.57 11.75
C ILE A 88 -9.34 11.82 10.34
N TRP A 89 -10.22 12.06 9.37
CA TRP A 89 -9.85 12.28 7.97
C TRP A 89 -9.65 13.75 7.59
N VAL A 90 -9.96 14.69 8.49
CA VAL A 90 -9.69 16.12 8.29
C VAL A 90 -8.17 16.33 8.19
N GLY A 91 -7.74 16.91 7.06
CA GLY A 91 -6.32 17.18 6.79
C GLY A 91 -5.52 15.99 6.24
N TYR A 92 -6.15 14.84 5.97
CA TYR A 92 -5.49 13.76 5.24
C TYR A 92 -5.33 14.13 3.76
N HIS A 93 -4.13 13.93 3.22
CA HIS A 93 -3.81 14.22 1.82
C HIS A 93 -3.46 12.95 1.03
N ASP A 94 -3.87 12.92 -0.24
CA ASP A 94 -3.57 11.83 -1.16
C ASP A 94 -2.06 11.60 -1.28
N GLY A 95 -1.65 10.34 -1.06
CA GLY A 95 -0.24 9.91 -1.15
C GLY A 95 0.47 9.72 0.18
N GLN A 96 -0.16 10.09 1.31
CA GLN A 96 0.34 9.75 2.65
C GLN A 96 -0.06 8.32 3.06
N PRO A 97 0.71 7.65 3.92
CA PRO A 97 0.28 6.41 4.54
C PRO A 97 -0.94 6.69 5.45
N CYS A 98 -2.00 5.89 5.30
CA CYS A 98 -3.28 6.11 5.98
C CYS A 98 -3.55 5.14 7.13
N PHE A 99 -2.56 4.33 7.50
CA PHE A 99 -2.75 3.22 8.46
C PHE A 99 -3.29 3.74 9.79
N GLU A 100 -2.79 4.89 10.28
CA GLU A 100 -3.26 5.50 11.51
C GLU A 100 -4.73 5.96 11.44
N GLN A 101 -5.13 6.56 10.32
CA GLN A 101 -6.50 7.03 10.11
C GLN A 101 -7.45 5.84 10.06
N VAL A 102 -7.05 4.75 9.39
CA VAL A 102 -7.81 3.50 9.33
C VAL A 102 -7.93 2.88 10.73
N ASP A 103 -6.85 2.79 11.50
CA ASP A 103 -6.87 2.21 12.84
C ASP A 103 -7.77 3.02 13.80
N ARG A 104 -7.65 4.35 13.78
CA ARG A 104 -8.52 5.23 14.58
C ARG A 104 -9.98 5.12 14.18
N GLN A 105 -10.27 5.02 12.87
CA GLN A 105 -11.63 4.81 12.39
C GLN A 105 -12.18 3.47 12.85
N LEU A 106 -11.39 2.39 12.75
CA LEU A 106 -11.79 1.06 13.22
C LEU A 106 -12.11 1.08 14.72
N ALA A 107 -11.34 1.81 15.52
CA ALA A 107 -11.60 1.97 16.95
C ALA A 107 -12.95 2.68 17.21
N VAL A 108 -13.26 3.75 16.47
CA VAL A 108 -14.56 4.45 16.57
C VAL A 108 -15.71 3.52 16.19
N LEU A 109 -15.57 2.74 15.11
CA LEU A 109 -16.60 1.80 14.67
C LEU A 109 -16.83 0.69 15.72
N GLN A 110 -15.76 0.14 16.28
CA GLN A 110 -15.83 -0.89 17.33
C GLN A 110 -16.45 -0.37 18.62
N ALA A 111 -16.11 0.86 19.03
CA ALA A 111 -16.66 1.48 20.23
C ALA A 111 -18.18 1.73 20.14
N ASN A 112 -18.72 1.83 18.93
CA ASN A 112 -20.16 2.00 18.67
C ASN A 112 -20.85 0.69 18.23
N GLU A 113 -20.21 -0.47 18.49
CA GLU A 113 -20.74 -1.81 18.17
C GLU A 113 -21.06 -2.02 16.67
N ILE A 114 -20.42 -1.26 15.79
CA ILE A 114 -20.70 -1.29 14.37
C ILE A 114 -19.88 -2.41 13.72
N SER A 115 -20.57 -3.44 13.20
CA SER A 115 -19.91 -4.59 12.58
C SER A 115 -19.05 -4.18 11.37
N LEU A 116 -17.77 -4.54 11.43
CA LEU A 116 -16.82 -4.38 10.32
C LEU A 116 -17.23 -5.20 9.08
N GLY A 117 -18.04 -6.25 9.27
CA GLY A 117 -18.58 -7.07 8.19
C GLY A 117 -19.62 -6.35 7.33
N SER A 118 -20.36 -5.39 7.92
CA SER A 118 -21.36 -4.58 7.22
C SER A 118 -20.74 -3.61 6.21
N PHE A 119 -19.42 -3.44 6.24
CA PHE A 119 -18.67 -2.53 5.37
C PHE A 119 -17.90 -3.23 4.25
N ARG A 120 -18.06 -4.54 4.08
CA ARG A 120 -17.65 -5.25 2.84
C ARG A 120 -18.62 -4.94 1.70
N TYR A 121 -18.85 -3.66 1.42
CA TYR A 121 -19.40 -3.22 0.15
C TYR A 121 -18.24 -2.63 -0.65
N PRO A 122 -18.01 -3.10 -1.88
CA PRO A 122 -16.98 -2.49 -2.72
C PRO A 122 -17.28 -0.99 -2.82
N PRO A 123 -16.26 -0.11 -2.68
CA PRO A 123 -16.47 1.33 -2.75
C PRO A 123 -17.21 1.69 -4.04
N ALA A 124 -17.94 2.80 -4.07
CA ALA A 124 -18.73 3.19 -5.26
C ALA A 124 -17.90 3.22 -6.56
N LYS A 125 -16.58 3.40 -6.45
CA LYS A 125 -15.61 3.38 -7.57
C LYS A 125 -14.99 2.01 -7.86
N ALA A 126 -15.15 1.00 -7.01
CA ALA A 126 -14.64 -0.35 -7.29
C ALA A 126 -15.36 -1.03 -8.47
N PHE A 127 -16.52 -0.50 -8.87
CA PHE A 127 -17.21 -0.84 -10.12
C PHE A 127 -17.12 0.27 -11.17
N ASP A 128 -16.09 1.12 -11.15
CA ASP A 128 -15.82 1.92 -12.33
C ASP A 128 -15.42 0.96 -13.46
N ARG A 129 -16.36 0.76 -14.39
CA ARG A 129 -16.27 -0.20 -15.49
C ARG A 129 -14.95 -0.05 -16.26
N LEU A 130 -14.43 1.18 -16.37
CA LEU A 130 -13.15 1.46 -17.01
C LEU A 130 -11.97 0.92 -16.19
N GLU A 131 -11.98 1.09 -14.87
CA GLU A 131 -10.91 0.63 -13.99
C GLU A 131 -10.90 -0.90 -13.91
N LEU A 132 -12.08 -1.54 -13.87
CA LEU A 132 -12.22 -2.99 -13.96
C LEU A 132 -11.73 -3.53 -15.30
N LEU A 133 -12.12 -2.91 -16.41
CA LEU A 133 -11.64 -3.31 -17.75
C LEU A 133 -10.12 -3.13 -17.87
N GLN A 134 -9.55 -2.08 -17.28
CA GLN A 134 -8.10 -1.90 -17.22
C GLN A 134 -7.41 -2.94 -16.34
N LYS A 135 -7.99 -3.31 -15.19
CA LYS A 135 -7.48 -4.37 -14.32
C LYS A 135 -7.55 -5.74 -15.00
N PHE A 136 -8.66 -6.08 -15.66
CA PHE A 136 -8.79 -7.31 -16.45
C PHE A 136 -7.79 -7.36 -17.61
N ARG A 137 -7.63 -6.26 -18.35
CA ARG A 137 -6.69 -6.17 -19.47
C ARG A 137 -5.22 -6.26 -19.02
N ARG A 138 -4.89 -5.85 -17.79
CA ARG A 138 -3.55 -6.04 -17.19
C ARG A 138 -3.34 -7.46 -16.67
N ALA A 139 -4.39 -8.14 -16.23
CA ALA A 139 -4.33 -9.51 -15.74
C ALA A 139 -4.28 -10.56 -16.86
N SER A 140 -4.83 -10.26 -18.05
CA SER A 140 -4.86 -11.17 -19.20
C SER A 140 -3.61 -11.12 -20.10
N VAL A 141 -2.63 -10.28 -19.78
CA VAL A 141 -1.37 -10.10 -20.54
C VAL A 141 -0.15 -10.57 -19.71
N ALA A 142 -0.38 -11.19 -18.55
CA ALA A 142 0.65 -11.79 -17.70
C ALA A 142 0.63 -13.32 -17.79
#